data_AF-A0AB36KFH1-F1
#
_entry.id   AF-A0AB36KFH1-F1
#
_cell.length_a   1.000
_cell.length_b   1.000
_cell.length_c   1.000
_cell.angle_alpha   90.00
_cell.angle_beta   90.00
_cell.angle_gamma   90.00
#
_symmetry.space_group_name_H-M   'P 1'
#
loop_
_entity.id
_entity.type
_entity.pdbx_description
1 polymer ?
#
loop_
_entity_poly.entity_id
_entity_poly.type
_entity_poly.pdbx_seq_one_letter_code
_entity_poly.pdbx_strand_id
1 'polypeptide(L)' 'GVEKNLIKATQLYTKACELKEGVGCKRLWSLYYYGQGVEKNLTKADQYISKACKLGDQEACEALKEK' A
#
# COMPACT_ATOMS: atom_id res chain seq x y z
N GLY A 1 20.14 7.66 5.08
CA GLY A 1 19.45 7.24 6.31
C GLY A 1 17.94 7.04 6.19
N VAL A 2 17.31 7.25 5.02
CA VAL A 2 15.84 7.19 4.87
C VAL A 2 15.36 5.78 4.46
N GLU A 3 16.16 5.06 3.67
CA GLU A 3 15.83 3.74 3.13
C GLU A 3 15.52 2.67 4.20
N LYS A 4 16.29 2.65 5.30
CA LYS A 4 16.06 1.75 6.44
C LYS A 4 14.71 1.98 7.13
N ASN A 5 14.21 3.21 7.16
CA ASN A 5 12.93 3.53 7.80
C ASN A 5 11.75 3.12 6.93
N LEU A 6 11.90 3.23 5.61
CA LEU A 6 10.87 2.83 4.66
C LEU A 6 10.69 1.31 4.64
N ILE A 7 11.77 0.51 4.73
CA ILE A 7 11.67 -0.94 4.84
C ILE A 7 10.87 -1.36 6.09
N LYS A 8 11.13 -0.73 7.24
CA LYS A 8 10.35 -0.96 8.46
C LYS A 8 8.90 -0.51 8.31
N ALA A 9 8.65 0.62 7.65
CA ALA A 9 7.30 1.11 7.37
C ALA A 9 6.53 0.11 6.49
N THR A 10 7.13 -0.42 5.43
CA THR A 10 6.56 -1.48 4.59
C THR A 10 6.13 -2.67 5.44
N GLN A 11 6.98 -3.16 6.35
CA GLN A 11 6.63 -4.29 7.22
C GLN A 11 5.44 -3.97 8.14
N LEU A 12 5.41 -2.78 8.74
CA LEU A 12 4.30 -2.34 9.59
C LEU A 12 3.00 -2.22 8.82
N TYR A 13 3.04 -1.64 7.61
CA TYR A 13 1.87 -1.49 6.76
C TYR A 13 1.39 -2.84 6.20
N THR A 14 2.29 -3.78 5.92
CA THR A 14 1.92 -5.18 5.60
C THR A 14 1.13 -5.79 6.74
N LYS A 15 1.63 -5.68 7.97
CA LYS A 15 0.92 -6.21 9.14
C LYS A 15 -0.45 -5.55 9.32
N ALA A 16 -0.55 -4.23 9.15
CA ALA A 16 -1.83 -3.53 9.20
C ALA A 16 -2.80 -4.03 8.10
N CYS A 17 -2.30 -4.19 6.86
CA CYS A 17 -3.07 -4.73 5.75
C CYS A 17 -3.54 -6.19 5.98
N GLU A 18 -2.74 -7.00 6.67
CA GLU A 18 -3.13 -8.35 7.10
C GLU A 18 -4.16 -8.35 8.23
N LEU A 19 -4.10 -7.35 9.11
CA LEU A 19 -5.09 -7.10 10.17
C LEU A 19 -6.40 -6.48 9.65
N LYS A 20 -6.62 -6.48 8.34
CA LYS A 20 -7.81 -5.92 7.67
C LYS A 20 -7.95 -4.40 7.79
N GLU A 21 -6.89 -3.69 8.15
CA GLU A 21 -6.84 -2.23 8.09
C GLU A 21 -6.59 -1.78 6.65
N GLY A 22 -7.65 -1.30 5.98
CA GLY A 22 -7.57 -0.83 4.59
C GLY A 22 -6.53 0.27 4.38
N VAL A 23 -6.34 1.15 5.38
CA VAL A 23 -5.34 2.22 5.37
C VAL A 23 -3.90 1.67 5.26
N GLY A 24 -3.61 0.53 5.91
CA GLY A 24 -2.32 -0.14 5.81
C GLY A 24 -2.03 -0.63 4.40
N CYS A 25 -3.04 -1.23 3.75
CA CYS A 25 -2.95 -1.64 2.36
C CYS A 25 -2.78 -0.43 1.41
N LYS A 26 -3.46 0.70 1.66
CA LYS A 26 -3.30 1.94 0.89
C LYS A 26 -1.87 2.50 0.98
N ARG A 27 -1.29 2.52 2.18
CA ARG A 27 0.10 2.97 2.40
C ARG A 27 1.10 2.08 1.67
N LEU A 28 0.90 0.76 1.68
CA LEU A 28 1.70 -0.17 0.88
C LEU A 28 1.59 0.11 -0.61
N TRP A 29 0.38 0.37 -1.12
CA TRP A 29 0.19 0.76 -2.51
C TRP A 29 1.05 1.98 -2.86
N SER A 30 1.04 3.04 -2.04
CA SER A 30 1.87 4.23 -2.31
C SER A 30 3.36 3.89 -2.34
N LEU A 31 3.85 3.05 -1.42
CA LEU A 31 5.26 2.66 -1.40
C LEU A 31 5.66 1.93 -2.70
N TYR A 32 4.86 0.97 -3.16
CA TYR A 32 5.11 0.26 -4.42
C TYR A 32 4.85 1.11 -5.67
N TYR A 33 3.91 2.06 -5.61
CA TYR A 33 3.58 2.95 -6.72
C TYR A 33 4.68 3.99 -6.96
N TYR A 34 5.21 4.59 -5.90
CA TYR A 34 6.28 5.57 -5.95
C TYR A 34 7.68 4.94 -5.90
N GLY A 35 7.80 3.65 -5.55
CA GLY A 35 9.10 3.00 -5.36
C GLY A 35 9.87 3.51 -4.15
N GLN A 36 9.15 3.88 -3.08
CA GLN A 36 9.76 4.47 -1.89
C GLN A 36 10.17 3.38 -0.90
N GLY A 37 11.48 3.07 -0.89
CA GLY A 37 12.06 2.06 0.01
C GLY A 37 11.64 0.62 -0.27
N VAL A 38 10.94 0.42 -1.38
CA VAL A 38 10.69 -0.85 -2.06
C VAL A 38 10.89 -0.62 -3.55
N GLU A 39 11.17 -1.67 -4.29
CA GLU A 39 11.21 -1.58 -5.75
C GLU A 39 9.84 -1.19 -6.30
N LYS A 40 9.81 -0.19 -7.18
CA LYS A 40 8.58 0.28 -7.81
C LYS A 40 7.93 -0.87 -8.57
N ASN A 41 6.72 -1.25 -8.16
CA ASN A 41 6.00 -2.36 -8.75
C ASN A 41 4.51 -2.04 -8.81
N LEU A 42 4.05 -1.58 -9.97
CA LEU A 42 2.68 -1.17 -10.19
C LEU A 42 1.70 -2.34 -10.05
N THR A 43 2.09 -3.55 -10.48
CA THR A 43 1.28 -4.77 -10.34
C THR A 43 1.01 -5.09 -8.87
N LYS A 44 2.04 -5.04 -8.01
CA LYS A 44 1.87 -5.21 -6.56
C LYS A 44 1.06 -4.08 -5.96
N ALA A 45 1.30 -2.84 -6.39
CA ALA A 45 0.50 -1.71 -5.95
C ALA A 45 -0.99 -1.98 -6.21
N ASP A 46 -1.37 -2.34 -7.45
CA ASP A 46 -2.76 -2.66 -7.81
C ASP A 46 -3.40 -3.75 -6.93
N GLN A 47 -2.63 -4.78 -6.58
CA GLN A 47 -3.11 -5.80 -5.66
C GLN A 47 -3.41 -5.23 -4.27
N TYR A 48 -2.55 -4.38 -3.74
CA TYR A 48 -2.74 -3.78 -2.40
C TYR A 48 -3.87 -2.76 -2.38
N ILE A 49 -4.02 -1.91 -3.39
CA ILE A 49 -5.12 -0.93 -3.44
C ILE A 49 -6.47 -1.59 -3.71
N SER A 50 -6.51 -2.65 -4.53
CA SER A 50 -7.71 -3.49 -4.67
C SER A 50 -8.10 -4.14 -3.35
N LYS A 51 -7.12 -4.63 -2.59
CA LYS A 51 -7.35 -5.20 -1.26
C LYS A 51 -7.83 -4.13 -0.27
N ALA A 52 -7.23 -2.95 -0.25
CA ALA A 52 -7.64 -1.81 0.57
C ALA A 52 -9.11 -1.43 0.31
N CYS A 53 -9.49 -1.33 -0.95
CA CYS A 53 -10.87 -1.08 -1.37
C CYS A 53 -11.84 -2.16 -0.87
N LYS A 54 -11.47 -3.44 -0.99
CA LYS A 54 -12.26 -4.58 -0.46
C LYS A 54 -12.39 -4.58 1.07
N LEU A 55 -11.48 -3.91 1.77
CA LEU A 55 -11.50 -3.76 3.23
C LEU A 55 -12.32 -2.54 3.68
N GLY A 56 -12.94 -1.80 2.76
CA GLY A 56 -13.78 -0.65 3.07
C GLY A 56 -13.05 0.70 3.05
N ASP A 57 -11.81 0.75 2.56
CA ASP A 57 -11.09 2.01 2.36
C ASP A 57 -11.60 2.67 1.07
N GLN A 58 -12.50 3.63 1.24
CA GLN A 58 -13.14 4.33 0.12
C GLN A 58 -12.12 5.12 -0.71
N GLU A 59 -11.15 5.78 -0.06
CA GLU A 59 -10.06 6.48 -0.77
C GLU A 59 -9.26 5.53 -1.66
N ALA A 60 -9.00 4.30 -1.20
CA ALA A 60 -8.34 3.30 -2.01
C ALA A 60 -9.21 2.84 -3.19
N CYS A 61 -10.52 2.73 -3.02
CA CYS A 61 -11.42 2.45 -4.13
C CYS A 61 -11.41 3.58 -5.18
N GLU A 62 -11.32 4.84 -4.76
CA GLU A 62 -11.23 5.99 -5.67
C GLU A 62 -9.87 5.99 -6.39
N ALA A 63 -8.77 5.81 -5.66
CA ALA A 63 -7.43 5.71 -6.24
C ALA A 63 -7.25 4.52 -7.19
N LEU A 64 -8.04 3.44 -7.03
CA LEU A 64 -8.10 2.32 -7.98
C LEU A 64 -8.89 2.69 -9.26
N LYS A 65 -9.90 3.53 -9.15
CA LYS A 65 -10.76 3.97 -10.27
C LYS A 65 -10.13 5.08 -11.11
N GLU A 66 -9.25 5.89 -10.52
CA GLU A 66 -8.55 6.98 -11.20
C GLU A 66 -7.33 6.53 -12.03
N LYS A 67 -7.17 5.22 -12.24
CA LYS A 67 -6.12 4.63 -13.09
C LYS A 67 -6.52 4.48 -14.55
#